data_AF-A0A2S8GEL0-F1
#
_entry.id   AF-A0A2S8GEL0-F1
#
_cell.length_a   1.000
_cell.length_b   1.000
_cell.length_c   1.000
_cell.angle_alpha   90.00
_cell.angle_beta   90.00
_cell.angle_gamma   90.00
#
_symmetry.space_group_name_H-M   'P 1'
#
loop_
_entity.id
_entity.type
_entity.pdbx_description
1 polymer ?
#
loop_
_entity_poly.entity_id
_entity_poly.type
_entity_poly.pdbx_seq_one_letter_code
_entity_poly.pdbx_strand_id
1 'polypeptide(L)'
;MATTPCRDCGNEVSFSASICPKCGAPEPYNPKWDGYGYEYKSKATLFGLPLVHISFKYRRNCTPVVANGVIAIGQFAFGIVSIAQFGMGVVVIGQFTFAAATLAQFAVAAYAICQMGAVYEGIGQRLFPLDKLL
;
A
#
# COMPACT_ATOMS: atom_id res chain seq x y z
N MET A 1 18.56 34.60 1.49
CA MET A 1 18.29 33.15 1.25
C MET A 1 17.74 33.01 -0.14
N ALA A 2 18.18 32.02 -0.92
CA ALA A 2 17.57 31.77 -2.22
C ALA A 2 16.12 31.28 -2.01
N THR A 3 15.17 31.91 -2.68
CA THR A 3 13.74 31.55 -2.65
C THR A 3 13.32 31.02 -4.02
N THR A 4 12.24 30.24 -4.04
CA THR A 4 11.58 29.77 -5.26
C THR A 4 10.08 29.99 -5.14
N PRO A 5 9.36 30.24 -6.23
CA PRO A 5 7.90 30.32 -6.16
C PRO A 5 7.28 28.97 -5.81
N CYS A 6 6.26 28.99 -4.97
CA CYS A 6 5.42 27.83 -4.65
C CYS A 6 4.71 27.33 -5.91
N ARG A 7 4.74 26.01 -6.17
CA ARG A 7 4.12 25.42 -7.37
C ARG A 7 2.61 25.67 -7.53
N ASP A 8 1.89 25.93 -6.42
CA ASP A 8 0.43 26.06 -6.45
C ASP A 8 -0.05 27.52 -6.48
N CYS A 9 0.56 28.39 -5.67
CA CYS A 9 0.07 29.75 -5.45
C CYS A 9 1.08 30.85 -5.82
N GLY A 10 2.29 30.47 -6.26
CA GLY A 10 3.35 31.41 -6.65
C GLY A 10 4.02 32.17 -5.51
N ASN A 11 3.64 31.94 -4.24
CA ASN A 11 4.28 32.60 -3.09
C ASN A 11 5.76 32.25 -2.99
N GLU A 12 6.63 33.22 -2.66
CA GLU A 12 8.04 32.92 -2.42
C GLU A 12 8.21 32.03 -1.19
N VAL A 13 8.90 30.91 -1.38
CA VAL A 13 9.20 29.92 -0.33
C VAL A 13 10.68 29.57 -0.33
N SER A 14 11.20 29.19 0.84
CA SER A 14 12.55 28.62 0.96
C SER A 14 12.64 27.24 0.30
N PHE A 15 13.81 26.87 -0.21
CA PHE A 15 14.09 25.50 -0.67
C PHE A 15 14.00 24.44 0.45
N SER A 16 14.06 24.86 1.71
CA SER A 16 13.89 23.99 2.88
C SER A 16 12.47 24.00 3.43
N ALA A 17 11.51 24.71 2.80
CA ALA A 17 10.15 24.78 3.29
C ALA A 17 9.42 23.45 3.01
N SER A 18 8.94 22.79 4.06
CA SER A 18 8.08 21.60 3.91
C SER A 18 6.62 21.93 3.61
N ILE A 19 6.17 23.15 3.95
CA ILE A 19 4.79 23.62 3.74
C ILE A 19 4.81 25.09 3.30
N CYS A 20 4.00 25.46 2.31
CA CYS A 20 3.82 26.85 1.93
C CYS A 20 2.98 27.61 2.98
N PRO A 21 3.47 28.72 3.55
CA PRO A 21 2.74 29.47 4.59
C PRO A 21 1.46 30.14 4.07
N LYS A 22 1.34 30.37 2.75
CA LYS A 22 0.17 31.04 2.15
C LYS A 22 -0.97 30.09 1.81
N CYS A 23 -0.67 28.94 1.22
CA CYS A 23 -1.70 28.04 0.68
C CYS A 23 -1.64 26.62 1.25
N GLY A 24 -0.69 26.30 2.14
CA GLY A 24 -0.57 24.98 2.75
C GLY A 24 -0.01 23.88 1.84
N ALA A 25 0.49 24.20 0.65
CA ALA A 25 1.07 23.22 -0.27
C ALA A 25 2.28 22.52 0.38
N PRO A 26 2.31 21.17 0.48
CA PRO A 26 3.47 20.43 0.98
C PRO A 26 4.61 20.42 -0.04
N GLU A 27 5.87 20.34 0.38
CA GLU A 27 7.05 20.37 -0.53
C GLU A 27 6.94 21.44 -1.64
N PRO A 28 6.56 22.70 -1.34
CA PRO A 28 6.11 23.69 -2.31
C PRO A 28 7.16 24.08 -3.36
N TYR A 29 8.45 23.86 -3.05
CA TYR A 29 9.57 24.13 -3.94
C TYR A 29 9.72 23.10 -5.07
N ASN A 30 9.16 21.90 -4.93
CA ASN A 30 9.33 20.83 -5.91
C ASN A 30 8.18 20.85 -6.95
N PRO A 31 8.43 21.23 -8.22
CA PRO A 31 7.37 21.34 -9.23
C PRO A 31 6.79 19.98 -9.65
N LYS A 32 7.52 18.89 -9.44
CA LYS A 32 7.11 17.53 -9.84
C LYS A 32 6.62 16.69 -8.66
N TRP A 33 6.42 17.29 -7.49
CA TRP A 33 5.95 16.56 -6.33
C TRP A 33 4.53 16.04 -6.54
N ASP A 34 4.35 14.73 -6.40
CA ASP A 34 3.08 14.04 -6.60
C ASP A 34 2.60 13.29 -5.34
N GLY A 35 3.34 13.41 -4.24
CA GLY A 35 3.08 12.71 -2.99
C GLY A 35 4.33 12.51 -2.14
N TYR A 36 4.17 11.88 -0.99
CA TYR A 36 5.27 11.48 -0.10
C TYR A 36 5.41 9.96 -0.04
N GLY A 37 6.60 9.47 0.29
CA GLY A 37 6.89 8.04 0.39
C GLY A 37 7.53 7.46 -0.88
N TYR A 38 7.60 6.13 -0.93
CA TYR A 38 8.35 5.39 -1.95
C TYR A 38 7.42 4.55 -2.83
N GLU A 39 7.60 4.62 -4.14
CA GLU A 39 6.91 3.79 -5.13
C GLU A 39 7.93 3.25 -6.13
N TYR A 40 7.92 1.93 -6.34
CA TYR A 40 8.72 1.24 -7.35
C TYR A 40 7.83 0.29 -8.13
N LYS A 41 7.94 0.34 -9.46
CA LYS A 41 7.28 -0.58 -10.40
C LYS A 41 8.33 -1.17 -11.32
N SER A 42 8.34 -2.49 -11.46
CA SER A 42 9.19 -3.17 -12.42
C SER A 42 8.84 -2.78 -13.85
N LYS A 43 9.84 -2.68 -14.72
CA LYS A 43 9.63 -2.45 -16.17
C LYS A 43 8.95 -3.62 -16.86
N ALA A 44 9.26 -4.84 -16.42
CA ALA A 44 8.62 -6.05 -16.91
C ALA A 44 7.19 -6.14 -16.37
N THR A 45 6.27 -6.48 -17.26
CA THR A 45 4.84 -6.63 -16.97
C THR A 45 4.35 -8.01 -17.40
N LEU A 46 3.34 -8.51 -16.69
CA LEU A 46 2.63 -9.75 -16.97
C LEU A 46 1.13 -9.45 -16.90
N PHE A 47 0.38 -9.74 -17.97
CA PHE A 47 -1.05 -9.40 -18.08
C PHE A 47 -1.38 -7.92 -17.79
N GLY A 48 -0.49 -7.00 -18.15
CA GLY A 48 -0.66 -5.56 -17.88
C GLY A 48 -0.36 -5.13 -16.44
N LEU A 49 -0.01 -6.06 -15.56
CA LEU A 49 0.44 -5.80 -14.19
C LEU A 49 1.97 -5.82 -14.11
N PRO A 50 2.62 -4.97 -13.31
CA PRO A 50 4.05 -5.07 -13.08
C PRO A 50 4.39 -6.40 -12.38
N LEU A 51 5.54 -7.00 -12.72
CA LEU A 51 6.05 -8.17 -11.99
C LEU A 51 6.25 -7.86 -10.50
N VAL A 52 6.81 -6.69 -10.19
CA VAL A 52 7.03 -6.23 -8.81
C VAL A 52 6.51 -4.81 -8.68
N HIS A 53 5.66 -4.58 -7.69
CA HIS A 53 5.23 -3.24 -7.30
C HIS A 53 5.40 -3.09 -5.79
N ILE A 54 6.28 -2.16 -5.40
CA ILE A 54 6.51 -1.78 -4.01
C ILE A 54 5.93 -0.39 -3.81
N SER A 55 5.00 -0.20 -2.88
CA SER A 55 4.42 1.11 -2.61
C SER A 55 4.17 1.34 -1.11
N PHE A 56 4.87 2.33 -0.59
CA PHE A 56 4.61 3.00 0.68
C PHE A 56 4.32 4.49 0.46
N LYS A 57 3.82 4.82 -0.74
CA LYS A 57 3.57 6.19 -1.19
C LYS A 57 2.14 6.61 -0.88
N TYR A 58 1.98 7.88 -0.55
CA TYR A 58 0.71 8.57 -0.46
C TYR A 58 0.69 9.70 -1.47
N ARG A 59 -0.41 9.81 -2.21
CA ARG A 59 -0.63 10.89 -3.17
C ARG A 59 -0.82 12.23 -2.44
N ARG A 60 -0.78 13.31 -3.21
CA ARG A 60 -1.04 14.69 -2.77
C ARG A 60 -2.32 14.89 -1.93
N ASN A 61 -3.37 14.11 -2.19
CA ASN A 61 -4.64 14.13 -1.46
C ASN A 61 -4.67 13.18 -0.24
N CYS A 62 -3.51 12.74 0.25
CA CYS A 62 -3.35 11.80 1.35
C CYS A 62 -3.99 10.42 1.11
N THR A 63 -4.28 10.05 -0.15
CA THR A 63 -4.72 8.67 -0.46
C THR A 63 -3.51 7.78 -0.64
N PRO A 64 -3.46 6.58 -0.01
CA PRO A 64 -2.39 5.64 -0.21
C PRO A 64 -2.37 5.12 -1.66
N VAL A 65 -1.18 4.90 -2.19
CA VAL A 65 -0.98 4.21 -3.47
C VAL A 65 -0.95 2.72 -3.19
N VAL A 66 -1.99 2.00 -3.63
CA VAL A 66 -2.09 0.55 -3.49
C VAL A 66 -1.04 -0.13 -4.37
N ALA A 67 -0.21 -0.98 -3.77
CA ALA A 67 0.71 -1.84 -4.51
C ALA A 67 -0.10 -2.89 -5.29
N ASN A 68 0.11 -2.96 -6.60
CA ASN A 68 -0.55 -3.90 -7.49
C ASN A 68 0.41 -4.55 -8.47
N GLY A 69 0.42 -5.88 -8.57
CA GLY A 69 1.40 -6.61 -9.36
C GLY A 69 1.32 -8.12 -9.19
N VAL A 70 2.24 -8.84 -9.84
CA VAL A 70 2.44 -10.28 -9.55
C VAL A 70 2.94 -10.41 -8.10
N ILE A 71 3.98 -9.64 -7.75
CA ILE A 71 4.48 -9.47 -6.40
C ILE A 71 4.18 -8.03 -5.97
N ALA A 72 3.29 -7.87 -4.98
CA ALA A 72 2.86 -6.58 -4.47
C ALA A 72 3.32 -6.40 -3.01
N ILE A 73 4.06 -5.33 -2.71
CA ILE A 73 4.61 -5.04 -1.39
C ILE A 73 4.18 -3.64 -0.96
N GLY A 74 3.54 -3.47 0.19
CA GLY A 74 3.14 -2.14 0.63
C GLY A 74 2.28 -2.13 1.89
N GLN A 75 1.76 -0.95 2.26
CA GLN A 75 0.76 -0.87 3.33
C GLN A 75 -0.57 -1.51 2.89
N PHE A 76 -0.94 -1.25 1.63
CA PHE A 76 -2.09 -1.85 0.94
C PHE A 76 -1.58 -2.55 -0.32
N ALA A 77 -1.89 -3.83 -0.48
CA ALA A 77 -1.43 -4.62 -1.63
C ALA A 77 -2.52 -5.51 -2.22
N PHE A 78 -2.53 -5.60 -3.55
CA PHE A 78 -3.38 -6.48 -4.34
C PHE A 78 -2.55 -7.17 -5.43
N GLY A 79 -2.43 -8.49 -5.37
CA GLY A 79 -1.58 -9.21 -6.31
C GLY A 79 -1.71 -10.73 -6.23
N ILE A 80 -0.88 -11.45 -6.97
CA ILE A 80 -0.81 -12.91 -6.85
C ILE A 80 -0.13 -13.26 -5.52
N VAL A 81 1.02 -12.63 -5.27
CA VAL A 81 1.75 -12.66 -4.00
C VAL A 81 1.74 -11.27 -3.39
N SER A 82 1.13 -11.11 -2.22
CA SER A 82 1.03 -9.81 -1.54
C SER A 82 1.74 -9.84 -0.19
N ILE A 83 2.59 -8.85 0.09
CA ILE A 83 3.23 -8.65 1.39
C ILE A 83 2.81 -7.27 1.91
N ALA A 84 1.84 -7.24 2.81
CA ALA A 84 1.24 -5.97 3.25
C ALA A 84 0.55 -6.00 4.60
N GLN A 85 0.34 -4.84 5.22
CA GLN A 85 -0.53 -4.74 6.40
C GLN A 85 -1.97 -5.13 6.04
N PHE A 86 -2.48 -4.57 4.95
CA PHE A 86 -3.77 -4.92 4.36
C PHE A 86 -3.53 -5.53 2.98
N GLY A 87 -3.66 -6.85 2.89
CA GLY A 87 -3.33 -7.61 1.70
C GLY A 87 -4.50 -8.39 1.14
N MET A 88 -4.63 -8.39 -0.18
CA MET A 88 -5.55 -9.28 -0.90
C MET A 88 -4.83 -9.96 -2.06
N GLY A 89 -5.16 -11.21 -2.33
CA GLY A 89 -4.48 -11.98 -3.38
C GLY A 89 -4.67 -13.48 -3.32
N VAL A 90 -3.82 -14.22 -4.04
CA VAL A 90 -3.80 -15.68 -3.95
C VAL A 90 -3.01 -16.12 -2.73
N VAL A 91 -1.78 -15.63 -2.60
CA VAL A 91 -0.89 -15.86 -1.46
C VAL A 91 -0.61 -14.53 -0.79
N VAL A 92 -0.93 -14.40 0.49
CA VAL A 92 -0.75 -13.14 1.22
C VAL A 92 0.03 -13.35 2.50
N ILE A 93 0.94 -12.44 2.81
CA ILE A 93 1.61 -12.34 4.11
C ILE A 93 1.28 -10.96 4.67
N GLY A 94 0.59 -10.90 5.80
CA GLY A 94 0.09 -9.61 6.28
C GLY A 94 -0.59 -9.58 7.63
N GLN A 95 -1.06 -8.41 8.05
CA GLN A 95 -1.80 -8.29 9.32
C GLN A 95 -3.28 -8.61 9.12
N PHE A 96 -3.91 -8.00 8.14
CA PHE A 96 -5.30 -8.20 7.74
C PHE A 96 -5.31 -8.69 6.30
N THR A 97 -5.78 -9.92 6.09
CA THR A 97 -5.64 -10.58 4.80
C THR A 97 -6.94 -11.21 4.31
N PHE A 98 -7.18 -11.10 3.01
CA PHE A 98 -8.22 -11.83 2.29
C PHE A 98 -7.57 -12.59 1.12
N ALA A 99 -7.49 -13.92 1.22
CA ALA A 99 -6.65 -14.68 0.29
C ALA A 99 -7.08 -16.14 0.08
N ALA A 100 -6.53 -16.81 -0.92
CA ALA A 100 -6.66 -18.27 -1.00
C ALA A 100 -5.78 -18.95 0.07
N ALA A 101 -4.54 -18.51 0.19
CA ALA A 101 -3.57 -18.95 1.19
C ALA A 101 -2.94 -17.74 1.91
N THR A 102 -2.83 -17.76 3.24
CA THR A 102 -2.23 -16.62 3.96
C THR A 102 -1.47 -16.97 5.23
N LEU A 103 -0.49 -16.13 5.57
CA LEU A 103 0.14 -16.05 6.89
C LEU A 103 -0.21 -14.68 7.50
N ALA A 104 -1.05 -14.65 8.54
CA ALA A 104 -1.55 -13.37 9.04
C ALA A 104 -1.97 -13.31 10.52
N GLN A 105 -2.20 -12.10 11.05
CA GLN A 105 -2.82 -11.94 12.37
C GLN A 105 -4.33 -12.17 12.28
N PHE A 106 -4.98 -11.49 11.33
CA PHE A 106 -6.40 -11.60 11.00
C PHE A 106 -6.55 -12.06 9.55
N ALA A 107 -7.28 -13.14 9.33
CA ALA A 107 -7.44 -13.72 8.00
C ALA A 107 -8.88 -14.10 7.66
N VAL A 108 -9.25 -13.93 6.40
CA VAL A 108 -10.33 -14.68 5.75
C VAL A 108 -9.70 -15.40 4.55
N ALA A 109 -9.59 -16.72 4.62
CA ALA A 109 -8.87 -17.47 3.58
C ALA A 109 -9.29 -18.93 3.48
N ALA A 110 -8.97 -19.59 2.35
CA ALA A 110 -9.20 -21.03 2.27
C ALA A 110 -8.22 -21.80 3.16
N TYR A 111 -6.94 -21.47 3.05
CA TYR A 111 -5.85 -22.01 3.85
C TYR A 111 -5.16 -20.89 4.63
N ALA A 112 -4.98 -21.01 5.94
CA ALA A 112 -4.24 -19.99 6.68
C ALA A 112 -3.40 -20.51 7.84
N ILE A 113 -2.28 -19.83 8.08
CA ILE A 113 -1.62 -19.81 9.39
C ILE A 113 -1.92 -18.44 9.98
N CYS A 114 -2.75 -18.37 11.03
CA CYS A 114 -3.15 -17.08 11.57
C CYS A 114 -3.41 -17.06 13.08
N GLN A 115 -3.43 -15.87 13.70
CA GLN A 115 -3.88 -15.76 15.09
C GLN A 115 -5.40 -15.95 15.17
N MET A 116 -6.14 -15.16 14.41
CA MET A 116 -7.59 -15.29 14.27
C MET A 116 -7.99 -15.30 12.79
N GLY A 117 -8.93 -16.16 12.40
CA GLY A 117 -9.44 -16.10 11.04
C GLY A 117 -10.63 -16.99 10.73
N ALA A 118 -11.37 -16.60 9.69
CA ALA A 118 -12.38 -17.44 9.07
C ALA A 118 -11.71 -18.26 7.96
N VAL A 119 -11.62 -19.59 8.13
CA VAL A 119 -10.90 -20.46 7.18
C VAL A 119 -11.60 -21.77 6.87
N TYR A 120 -11.29 -22.41 5.74
CA TYR A 120 -11.66 -23.82 5.50
C TYR A 120 -10.68 -24.74 6.24
N GLU A 121 -9.37 -24.54 6.03
CA GLU A 121 -8.31 -25.26 6.73
C GLU A 121 -7.24 -24.28 7.23
N GLY A 122 -6.62 -24.59 8.37
CA GLY A 122 -5.57 -23.73 8.87
C GLY A 122 -5.08 -24.07 10.27
N ILE A 123 -4.07 -23.31 10.70
CA ILE A 123 -3.47 -23.38 12.03
C ILE A 123 -3.59 -22.00 12.67
N GLY A 124 -4.20 -21.93 13.85
CA GLY A 124 -4.35 -20.65 14.54
C GLY A 124 -4.90 -20.73 15.95
N GLN A 125 -4.83 -19.61 16.67
CA GLN A 125 -5.34 -19.53 18.04
C GLN A 125 -6.88 -19.55 18.07
N ARG A 126 -7.52 -18.87 17.10
CA ARG A 126 -8.97 -18.82 16.95
C ARG A 126 -9.39 -18.93 15.49
N LEU A 127 -9.80 -20.12 15.08
CA LEU A 127 -10.30 -20.39 13.73
C LEU A 127 -11.82 -20.49 13.73
N PHE A 128 -12.45 -19.85 12.75
CA PHE A 128 -13.87 -19.95 12.47
C PHE A 128 -14.05 -20.72 11.15
N PRO A 129 -14.54 -21.97 11.19
CA PRO A 129 -14.76 -22.75 9.97
C PRO A 129 -15.80 -22.08 9.06
N LEU A 130 -15.48 -21.86 7.78
CA LEU A 130 -16.39 -21.18 6.84
C LEU A 130 -17.69 -21.96 6.61
N ASP A 131 -17.65 -23.29 6.66
CA ASP A 131 -18.79 -24.20 6.55
C ASP A 131 -19.82 -24.05 7.68
N LYS A 132 -19.43 -23.44 8.81
CA LYS A 132 -20.30 -23.18 9.95
C LYS A 132 -20.84 -21.74 10.02
N LEU A 133 -20.36 -20.87 9.13
CA LEU A 133 -20.69 -19.45 9.10
C LEU A 133 -21.67 -19.07 7.97
N LEU A 134 -21.77 -19.90 6.93
CA LEU A 134 -22.66 -19.77 5.78
C LEU A 134 -23.80 -20.78 5.87
#